data_AF-A0A2V2XLG0-F1
#
_entry.id   AF-A0A2V2XLG0-F1
#
_cell.length_a   1.000
_cell.length_b   1.000
_cell.length_c   1.000
_cell.angle_alpha   90.00
_cell.angle_beta   90.00
_cell.angle_gamma   90.00
#
_symmetry.space_group_name_H-M   'P 1'
#
loop_
_entity.id
_entity.type
_entity.pdbx_description
1 polymer ?
#
loop_
_entity_poly.entity_id
_entity_poly.type
_entity_poly.pdbx_seq_one_letter_code
_entity_poly.pdbx_strand_id
1 'polypeptide(L)'
;MGEANGIQVGIKLLLEDRDNFQRLAQLPSLRLQGEEIYVDYFFDFPSRLLKQNSDVLRLRVPVAAGETATQKLSSLALKNNNRVERGDQMYFASHVHKLPEAVKDEILSGVDLMEVLRRHCSHAREDSNAPINCMIQKLESLENMSGAAEPIEMVGSLSSHRRVYHYVSPDSYGNETGTHEHALREKSLLQGASVRLDETDFPFGKKYEIEVTEITDPVNDVREELEHFLQLHHIKYSRSLESKSSRFMKYSEGLRAPSLDITGVHLCITGAEGYNEVLRWLENDCQTAAVIPLPSGMSQGSKYLMSQASAVSEYFAGRGELPISSHNVRDSVSQSLRHWSQFSLREDVNPNGGGSLQQAEDHEEYQENYYFDDAVEGTLRQNHCVVELRCINQGAAFILSLKKDQNVVNGSQNATTLRGEISGDIARLLLRDPTTFLKTMKDYNNVASALWSDFDLQELFVVAFYRTKRRVFTRSVTAVLPSWILQDAGRRQMSDDDDVDVQQCSANTASLSQSIIDQMPFLHIHLDLTLHDFSMPPHHYAAIAAESPSCTYGTVAAFSSTKHSVSLYEVGVTGLTPHLQELVRHWLTSTMNNLGVEWKPGNLTKVEQYLVLLLERQRHDQGDVTQHDHN
;
A
#
# COMPACT_ATOMS: atom_id res chain seq x y z
N MET A 1 -14.19 -36.04 13.69
CA MET A 1 -15.18 -34.96 13.44
C MET A 1 -14.46 -33.90 12.65
N GLY A 2 -14.78 -33.77 11.36
CA GLY A 2 -14.14 -32.77 10.50
C GLY A 2 -14.69 -31.40 10.84
N GLU A 3 -13.84 -30.51 11.34
CA GLU A 3 -14.16 -29.08 11.38
C GLU A 3 -14.33 -28.61 9.94
N ALA A 4 -15.54 -28.16 9.61
CA ALA A 4 -15.85 -27.62 8.30
C ALA A 4 -14.99 -26.39 8.03
N ASN A 5 -14.55 -26.24 6.76
CA ASN A 5 -13.83 -25.11 6.17
C ASN A 5 -14.66 -23.80 6.23
N GLY A 6 -15.04 -23.35 7.42
CA GLY A 6 -15.77 -22.10 7.66
C GLY A 6 -14.84 -20.90 7.74
N ILE A 7 -15.38 -19.70 7.49
CA ILE A 7 -14.70 -18.45 7.77
C ILE A 7 -14.46 -18.38 9.29
N GLN A 8 -13.21 -18.21 9.68
CA GLN A 8 -12.84 -17.93 11.06
C GLN A 8 -12.79 -16.41 11.24
N VAL A 9 -13.44 -15.94 12.30
CA VAL A 9 -13.47 -14.53 12.68
C VAL A 9 -12.85 -14.40 14.06
N GLY A 10 -12.08 -13.33 14.27
CA GLY A 10 -11.51 -12.99 15.55
C GLY A 10 -11.28 -11.50 15.70
N ILE A 11 -11.03 -11.06 16.92
CA ILE A 11 -10.66 -9.68 17.24
C ILE A 11 -9.18 -9.67 17.57
N LYS A 12 -8.47 -8.63 17.13
CA LYS A 12 -7.04 -8.47 17.30
C LYS A 12 -6.66 -7.03 17.65
N LEU A 13 -6.25 -6.81 18.89
CA LEU A 13 -5.82 -5.51 19.39
C LEU A 13 -4.33 -5.54 19.73
N LEU A 14 -3.64 -4.42 19.53
CA LEU A 14 -2.24 -4.23 19.89
C LEU A 14 -2.18 -3.37 21.15
N LEU A 15 -1.58 -3.90 22.21
CA LEU A 15 -1.32 -3.16 23.45
C LEU A 15 -0.12 -2.22 23.25
N GLU A 16 -0.18 -1.05 23.88
CA GLU A 16 0.85 -0.02 23.72
C GLU A 16 2.23 -0.49 24.23
N ASP A 17 2.25 -1.16 25.38
CA ASP A 17 3.49 -1.55 26.06
C ASP A 17 3.31 -2.80 26.94
N ARG A 18 4.41 -3.19 27.59
CA ARG A 18 4.50 -4.31 28.53
C ARG A 18 3.67 -4.08 29.79
N ASP A 19 3.57 -2.85 30.25
CA ASP A 19 2.87 -2.52 31.50
C ASP A 19 1.36 -2.71 31.35
N ASN A 20 0.81 -2.32 30.20
CA ASN A 20 -0.56 -2.61 29.80
C ASN A 20 -0.81 -4.13 29.69
N PHE A 21 0.12 -4.87 29.09
CA PHE A 21 0.05 -6.34 29.02
C PHE A 21 0.03 -6.98 30.41
N GLN A 22 0.92 -6.57 31.33
CA GLN A 22 0.98 -7.09 32.68
C GLN A 22 -0.28 -6.74 33.49
N ARG A 23 -0.75 -5.50 33.38
CA ARG A 23 -1.95 -5.03 34.07
C ARG A 23 -3.19 -5.81 33.63
N LEU A 24 -3.34 -6.03 32.32
CA LEU A 24 -4.42 -6.85 31.76
C LEU A 24 -4.32 -8.30 32.24
N ALA A 25 -3.13 -8.90 32.18
CA ALA A 25 -2.88 -10.28 32.61
C ALA A 25 -3.17 -10.55 34.11
N GLN A 26 -3.20 -9.49 34.94
CA GLN A 26 -3.47 -9.55 36.38
C GLN A 26 -4.92 -9.27 36.75
N LEU A 27 -5.79 -8.94 35.78
CA LEU A 27 -7.19 -8.62 36.08
C LEU A 27 -7.95 -9.86 36.60
N PRO A 28 -8.69 -9.77 37.72
CA PRO A 28 -9.45 -10.88 38.28
C PRO A 28 -10.51 -11.48 37.35
N SER A 29 -11.01 -10.67 36.40
CA SER A 29 -11.99 -11.10 35.39
C SER A 29 -11.40 -12.03 34.33
N LEU A 30 -10.07 -12.16 34.25
CA LEU A 30 -9.38 -13.07 33.32
C LEU A 30 -8.75 -14.23 34.09
N ARG A 31 -9.34 -15.42 33.98
CA ARG A 31 -8.80 -16.64 34.62
C ARG A 31 -7.90 -17.39 33.65
N LEU A 32 -6.61 -17.48 33.99
CA LEU A 32 -5.62 -18.20 33.19
C LEU A 32 -6.00 -19.68 33.06
N GLN A 33 -6.11 -20.16 31.82
CA GLN A 33 -6.37 -21.55 31.47
C GLN A 33 -5.09 -22.29 31.12
N GLY A 34 -4.12 -21.60 30.51
CA GLY A 34 -2.83 -22.19 30.17
C GLY A 34 -1.90 -21.23 29.46
N GLU A 35 -0.65 -21.65 29.35
CA GLU A 35 0.40 -20.93 28.66
C GLU A 35 0.97 -21.79 27.51
N GLU A 36 1.41 -21.14 26.45
CA GLU A 36 2.05 -21.77 25.30
C GLU A 36 3.26 -20.95 24.89
N ILE A 37 4.43 -21.58 24.84
CA ILE A 37 5.62 -20.99 24.23
C ILE A 37 5.87 -21.76 22.95
N TYR A 38 5.99 -21.05 21.83
CA TYR A 38 6.18 -21.67 20.53
C TYR A 38 7.00 -20.79 19.59
N VAL A 39 7.60 -21.45 18.59
CA VAL A 39 8.22 -20.82 17.44
C VAL A 39 7.33 -21.07 16.22
N ASP A 40 6.91 -20.00 15.58
CA ASP A 40 6.20 -20.03 14.29
C ASP A 40 7.23 -19.85 13.17
N TYR A 41 7.35 -20.85 12.29
CA TYR A 41 8.13 -20.80 11.04
C TYR A 41 7.20 -20.52 9.88
N PHE A 42 7.57 -19.56 9.04
CA PHE A 42 6.79 -19.13 7.88
C PHE A 42 7.44 -19.61 6.59
N PHE A 43 6.61 -19.88 5.59
CA PHE A 43 7.03 -20.38 4.29
C PHE A 43 6.32 -19.62 3.18
N ASP A 44 7.03 -19.34 2.09
CA ASP A 44 6.50 -18.71 0.88
C ASP A 44 7.33 -19.11 -0.33
N PHE A 45 6.79 -18.85 -1.52
CA PHE A 45 7.57 -18.90 -2.75
C PHE A 45 8.60 -17.76 -2.77
N PRO A 46 9.73 -17.91 -3.46
CA PRO A 46 10.69 -16.83 -3.69
C PRO A 46 10.03 -15.57 -4.26
N SER A 47 9.09 -15.75 -5.19
CA SER A 47 8.22 -14.71 -5.78
C SER A 47 7.11 -14.18 -4.85
N ARG A 48 7.05 -14.60 -3.58
CA ARG A 48 6.08 -14.15 -2.55
C ARG A 48 4.61 -14.37 -2.92
N LEU A 49 4.31 -15.44 -3.67
CA LEU A 49 2.96 -15.72 -4.17
C LEU A 49 1.92 -15.90 -3.05
N LEU A 50 2.26 -16.53 -1.91
CA LEU A 50 1.31 -16.66 -0.82
C LEU A 50 0.96 -15.29 -0.25
N LYS A 51 1.97 -14.47 0.06
CA LYS A 51 1.75 -13.10 0.53
C LYS A 51 0.89 -12.28 -0.44
N GLN A 52 1.18 -12.31 -1.74
CA GLN A 52 0.42 -11.58 -2.76
C GLN A 52 -1.06 -11.99 -2.77
N ASN A 53 -1.35 -13.26 -2.50
CA ASN A 53 -2.71 -13.79 -2.39
C ASN A 53 -3.34 -13.63 -0.99
N SER A 54 -2.68 -12.92 -0.07
CA SER A 54 -3.08 -12.83 1.36
C SER A 54 -3.14 -14.20 2.06
N ASP A 55 -2.36 -15.17 1.60
CA ASP A 55 -2.26 -16.51 2.16
C ASP A 55 -1.02 -16.62 3.07
N VAL A 56 -1.05 -17.49 4.09
CA VAL A 56 0.05 -17.70 5.03
C VAL A 56 0.21 -19.19 5.35
N LEU A 57 1.35 -19.75 4.97
CA LEU A 57 1.76 -21.10 5.36
C LEU A 57 2.68 -21.03 6.59
N ARG A 58 2.33 -21.79 7.63
CA ARG A 58 3.02 -21.71 8.92
C ARG A 58 3.13 -23.06 9.62
N LEU A 59 4.36 -23.41 10.01
CA LEU A 59 4.64 -24.50 10.95
C LEU A 59 4.82 -23.90 12.36
N ARG A 60 4.00 -24.34 13.32
CA ARG A 60 4.15 -23.98 14.73
C ARG A 60 4.79 -25.12 15.49
N VAL A 61 5.89 -24.82 16.18
CA VAL A 61 6.65 -25.77 16.99
C VAL A 61 6.63 -25.32 18.45
N PRO A 62 5.97 -26.05 19.35
CA PRO A 62 6.00 -25.77 20.78
C PRO A 62 7.42 -25.90 21.36
N VAL A 63 7.80 -24.98 22.24
CA VAL A 63 9.05 -25.07 23.00
C VAL A 63 8.80 -25.97 24.22
N ALA A 64 9.61 -27.01 24.40
CA ALA A 64 9.43 -27.98 25.49
C ALA A 64 9.54 -27.28 26.86
N ALA A 65 8.44 -27.30 27.63
CA ALA A 65 8.38 -26.72 28.96
C ALA A 65 8.72 -27.77 30.04
N GLY A 66 10.01 -28.14 30.16
CA GLY A 66 10.49 -29.06 31.21
C GLY A 66 9.81 -30.45 31.24
N GLU A 67 10.21 -31.27 32.20
CA GLU A 67 9.82 -32.71 32.27
C GLU A 67 8.34 -32.97 32.63
N THR A 68 7.56 -31.94 33.00
CA THR A 68 6.20 -32.09 33.54
C THR A 68 5.08 -31.52 32.68
N ALA A 69 5.36 -30.90 31.53
CA ALA A 69 4.32 -30.39 30.63
C ALA A 69 3.86 -31.47 29.64
N THR A 70 2.55 -31.63 29.45
CA THR A 70 1.99 -32.41 28.34
C THR A 70 2.57 -31.87 27.03
N GLN A 71 3.39 -32.68 26.36
CA GLN A 71 4.13 -32.29 25.17
C GLN A 71 3.14 -31.92 24.05
N LYS A 72 2.93 -30.62 23.85
CA LYS A 72 2.14 -30.12 22.72
C LYS A 72 2.90 -30.47 21.44
N LEU A 73 2.20 -31.12 20.51
CA LEU A 73 2.77 -31.49 19.22
C LEU A 73 2.74 -30.31 18.26
N SER A 74 3.66 -30.34 17.29
CA SER A 74 3.73 -29.33 16.22
C SER A 74 2.45 -29.31 15.38
N SER A 75 2.18 -28.19 14.72
CA SER A 75 1.02 -28.05 13.83
C SER A 75 1.36 -27.27 12.58
N LEU A 76 0.82 -27.71 11.43
CA LEU A 76 0.94 -27.01 10.16
C LEU A 76 -0.38 -26.35 9.81
N ALA A 77 -0.34 -25.08 9.40
CA ALA A 77 -1.50 -24.29 9.08
C ALA A 77 -1.31 -23.56 7.74
N LEU A 78 -2.33 -23.59 6.90
CA LEU A 78 -2.45 -22.71 5.74
C LEU A 78 -3.66 -21.82 5.97
N LYS A 79 -3.42 -20.53 6.22
CA LYS A 79 -4.47 -19.52 6.35
C LYS A 79 -4.65 -18.85 5.00
N ASN A 80 -5.83 -18.98 4.42
CA ASN A 80 -6.17 -18.33 3.16
C ASN A 80 -6.93 -17.03 3.39
N ASN A 81 -6.68 -16.02 2.55
CA ASN A 81 -7.29 -14.69 2.66
C ASN A 81 -7.19 -14.12 4.10
N ASN A 82 -6.04 -14.28 4.74
CA ASN A 82 -5.78 -13.84 6.10
C ASN A 82 -5.67 -12.33 6.20
N ARG A 83 -6.79 -11.68 6.50
CA ARG A 83 -6.89 -10.22 6.58
C ARG A 83 -7.15 -9.79 8.01
N VAL A 84 -6.48 -8.72 8.39
CA VAL A 84 -6.77 -7.97 9.61
C VAL A 84 -7.05 -6.55 9.19
N GLU A 85 -8.21 -6.01 9.57
CA GLU A 85 -8.61 -4.66 9.25
C GLU A 85 -9.28 -4.05 10.47
N ARG A 86 -8.73 -2.94 10.99
CA ARG A 86 -9.32 -2.18 12.12
C ARG A 86 -9.68 -3.08 13.30
N GLY A 87 -8.79 -4.01 13.63
CA GLY A 87 -8.93 -4.91 14.76
C GLY A 87 -9.77 -6.15 14.50
N ASP A 88 -10.38 -6.32 13.34
CA ASP A 88 -11.06 -7.56 12.97
C ASP A 88 -10.16 -8.43 12.13
N GLN A 89 -10.14 -9.72 12.41
CA GLN A 89 -9.43 -10.73 11.63
C GLN A 89 -10.42 -11.67 10.97
N MET A 90 -10.24 -11.91 9.67
CA MET A 90 -10.98 -12.92 8.91
C MET A 90 -10.04 -13.77 8.07
N TYR A 91 -10.27 -15.09 8.07
CA TYR A 91 -9.49 -16.03 7.28
C TYR A 91 -10.22 -17.36 7.12
N PHE A 92 -9.81 -18.14 6.11
CA PHE A 92 -10.07 -19.57 6.07
C PHE A 92 -8.82 -20.30 6.52
N ALA A 93 -8.95 -21.42 7.22
CA ALA A 93 -7.79 -22.19 7.63
C ALA A 93 -7.97 -23.66 7.28
N SER A 94 -6.96 -24.22 6.62
CA SER A 94 -6.68 -25.65 6.73
C SER A 94 -5.70 -25.81 7.87
N HIS A 95 -5.95 -26.77 8.78
CA HIS A 95 -5.10 -26.97 9.94
C HIS A 95 -4.82 -28.46 10.16
N VAL A 96 -3.54 -28.82 10.18
CA VAL A 96 -3.07 -30.15 10.51
C VAL A 96 -2.57 -30.11 11.95
N HIS A 97 -3.44 -30.53 12.87
CA HIS A 97 -3.09 -30.69 14.27
C HIS A 97 -2.20 -31.93 14.45
N LYS A 98 -1.24 -31.86 15.38
CA LYS A 98 -0.39 -33.00 15.77
C LYS A 98 0.45 -33.56 14.60
N LEU A 99 1.21 -32.68 13.97
CA LEU A 99 2.17 -33.05 12.93
C LEU A 99 3.22 -34.03 13.50
N PRO A 100 3.47 -35.18 12.86
CA PRO A 100 4.48 -36.13 13.31
C PRO A 100 5.87 -35.50 13.39
N GLU A 101 6.65 -35.91 14.40
CA GLU A 101 7.97 -35.30 14.69
C GLU A 101 8.95 -35.45 13.51
N ALA A 102 8.96 -36.61 12.85
CA ALA A 102 9.78 -36.84 11.66
C ALA A 102 9.45 -35.87 10.51
N VAL A 103 8.17 -35.58 10.28
CA VAL A 103 7.74 -34.63 9.23
C VAL A 103 8.22 -33.22 9.58
N LYS A 104 8.06 -32.83 10.85
CA LYS A 104 8.52 -31.54 11.37
C LYS A 104 10.03 -31.40 11.21
N ASP A 105 10.82 -32.40 11.59
CA ASP A 105 12.28 -32.39 11.45
C ASP A 105 12.71 -32.31 9.98
N GLU A 106 12.04 -33.03 9.07
CA GLU A 106 12.31 -32.94 7.63
C GLU A 106 12.02 -31.55 7.06
N ILE A 107 10.87 -30.95 7.39
CA ILE A 107 10.52 -29.57 6.96
C ILE A 107 11.58 -28.58 7.45
N LEU A 108 12.06 -28.72 8.68
CA LEU A 108 13.05 -27.81 9.26
C LEU A 108 14.49 -28.08 8.77
N SER A 109 14.77 -29.25 8.20
CA SER A 109 16.10 -29.62 7.69
C SER A 109 16.45 -28.96 6.35
N GLY A 110 15.49 -28.28 5.72
CA GLY A 110 15.69 -27.58 4.44
C GLY A 110 15.41 -28.43 3.21
N VAL A 111 14.81 -29.61 3.38
CA VAL A 111 14.24 -30.39 2.25
C VAL A 111 13.04 -29.62 1.68
N ASP A 112 12.83 -29.74 0.36
CA ASP A 112 11.70 -29.09 -0.31
C ASP A 112 10.37 -29.43 0.38
N LEU A 113 9.66 -28.39 0.82
CA LEU A 113 8.44 -28.53 1.62
C LEU A 113 7.37 -29.31 0.86
N MET A 114 7.23 -29.08 -0.45
CA MET A 114 6.24 -29.78 -1.26
C MET A 114 6.59 -31.27 -1.41
N GLU A 115 7.86 -31.62 -1.55
CA GLU A 115 8.32 -33.00 -1.55
C GLU A 115 7.98 -33.71 -0.24
N VAL A 116 8.28 -33.09 0.90
CA VAL A 116 7.97 -33.65 2.23
C VAL A 116 6.46 -33.87 2.37
N LEU A 117 5.65 -32.85 2.05
CA LEU A 117 4.20 -32.95 2.12
C LEU A 117 3.65 -34.06 1.21
N ARG A 118 4.12 -34.17 -0.05
CA ARG A 118 3.72 -35.21 -0.99
C ARG A 118 4.07 -36.61 -0.49
N ARG A 119 5.28 -36.81 0.07
CA ARG A 119 5.72 -38.10 0.62
C ARG A 119 4.84 -38.56 1.76
N HIS A 120 4.56 -37.68 2.72
CA HIS A 120 3.72 -38.01 3.89
C HIS A 120 2.22 -38.12 3.57
N CYS A 121 1.77 -37.59 2.43
CA CYS A 121 0.36 -37.66 1.99
C CYS A 121 0.06 -38.75 0.95
N SER A 122 1.04 -39.59 0.61
CA SER A 122 0.86 -40.73 -0.31
C SER A 122 -0.29 -41.67 0.09
N HIS A 123 -0.57 -41.78 1.40
CA HIS A 123 -1.63 -42.60 1.98
C HIS A 123 -2.93 -41.83 2.29
N ALA A 124 -2.90 -40.49 2.25
CA ALA A 124 -4.06 -39.63 2.51
C ALA A 124 -4.96 -39.41 1.27
N ARG A 125 -4.62 -40.02 0.13
CA ARG A 125 -5.34 -39.90 -1.15
C ARG A 125 -6.79 -40.42 -1.12
N GLU A 126 -7.19 -41.11 -0.04
CA GLU A 126 -8.55 -41.65 0.11
C GLU A 126 -9.58 -40.61 0.58
N ASP A 127 -9.16 -39.49 1.18
CA ASP A 127 -10.03 -38.37 1.58
C ASP A 127 -9.54 -37.04 1.00
N SER A 128 -10.13 -36.62 -0.12
CA SER A 128 -9.79 -35.35 -0.77
C SER A 128 -10.04 -34.12 0.10
N ASN A 129 -10.84 -34.23 1.16
CA ASN A 129 -11.19 -33.13 2.06
C ASN A 129 -10.29 -33.07 3.31
N ALA A 130 -9.31 -33.97 3.44
CA ALA A 130 -8.34 -33.90 4.53
C ALA A 130 -7.59 -32.55 4.49
N PRO A 131 -7.40 -31.84 5.62
CA PRO A 131 -6.79 -30.51 5.63
C PRO A 131 -5.44 -30.42 4.91
N ILE A 132 -4.62 -31.47 5.02
CA ILE A 132 -3.31 -31.52 4.36
C ILE A 132 -3.41 -31.64 2.83
N ASN A 133 -4.43 -32.33 2.31
CA ASN A 133 -4.67 -32.43 0.87
C ASN A 133 -5.16 -31.10 0.29
N CYS A 134 -6.04 -30.40 1.00
CA CYS A 134 -6.47 -29.06 0.61
C CYS A 134 -5.28 -28.08 0.55
N MET A 135 -4.34 -28.17 1.50
CA MET A 135 -3.11 -27.39 1.46
C MET A 135 -2.28 -27.68 0.20
N ILE A 136 -1.98 -28.96 -0.06
CA ILE A 136 -1.17 -29.37 -1.21
C ILE A 136 -1.81 -28.90 -2.52
N GLN A 137 -3.10 -29.14 -2.72
CA GLN A 137 -3.81 -28.73 -3.94
C GLN A 137 -3.73 -27.22 -4.18
N LYS A 138 -3.89 -26.41 -3.12
CA LYS A 138 -3.78 -24.96 -3.20
C LYS A 138 -2.36 -24.52 -3.56
N LEU A 139 -1.34 -25.09 -2.91
CA LEU A 139 0.07 -24.79 -3.19
C LEU A 139 0.45 -25.18 -4.62
N GLU A 140 0.03 -26.36 -5.09
CA GLU A 140 0.26 -26.81 -6.48
C GLU A 140 -0.46 -25.92 -7.50
N SER A 141 -1.66 -25.42 -7.17
CA SER A 141 -2.37 -24.49 -8.06
C SER A 141 -1.61 -23.16 -8.22
N LEU A 142 -0.98 -22.67 -7.15
CA LEU A 142 -0.18 -21.44 -7.16
C LEU A 142 1.13 -21.64 -7.93
N GLU A 143 1.82 -22.76 -7.70
CA GLU A 143 3.03 -23.15 -8.44
C GLU A 143 2.76 -23.23 -9.95
N ASN A 144 1.66 -23.86 -10.35
CA ASN A 144 1.27 -23.99 -11.75
C ASN A 144 0.89 -22.64 -12.41
N MET A 145 0.25 -21.73 -11.68
CA MET A 145 -0.10 -20.40 -12.19
C MET A 145 1.12 -19.51 -12.42
N SER A 146 2.18 -19.68 -11.62
CA SER A 146 3.40 -18.90 -11.76
C SER A 146 4.23 -19.27 -13.00
N GLY A 147 3.98 -20.43 -13.60
CA GLY A 147 4.76 -20.94 -14.74
C GLY A 147 6.21 -21.33 -14.42
N ALA A 148 6.65 -21.13 -13.18
CA ALA A 148 7.96 -21.47 -12.66
C ALA A 148 7.80 -22.42 -11.46
N ALA A 149 8.47 -23.57 -11.50
CA ALA A 149 8.57 -24.48 -10.37
C ALA A 149 9.60 -23.94 -9.37
N GLU A 150 9.22 -22.87 -8.65
CA GLU A 150 10.04 -22.31 -7.58
C GLU A 150 9.79 -23.12 -6.28
N PRO A 151 10.83 -23.67 -5.63
CA PRO A 151 10.66 -24.40 -4.38
C PRO A 151 10.23 -23.43 -3.26
N ILE A 152 9.28 -23.86 -2.44
CA ILE A 152 8.83 -23.08 -1.28
C ILE A 152 9.97 -22.99 -0.26
N GLU A 153 10.34 -21.77 0.12
CA GLU A 153 11.42 -21.50 1.07
C GLU A 153 10.89 -21.12 2.46
N MET A 154 11.71 -21.39 3.49
CA MET A 154 11.47 -20.83 4.82
C MET A 154 11.87 -19.36 4.83
N VAL A 155 10.90 -18.47 5.03
CA VAL A 155 11.11 -17.02 4.96
C VAL A 155 11.56 -16.42 6.29
N GLY A 156 11.31 -17.13 7.38
CA GLY A 156 11.79 -16.76 8.71
C GLY A 156 10.97 -17.37 9.83
N SER A 157 11.25 -16.95 11.06
CA SER A 157 10.59 -17.46 12.25
C SER A 157 10.37 -16.39 13.32
N LEU A 158 9.37 -16.61 14.17
CA LEU A 158 9.03 -15.77 15.32
C LEU A 158 8.79 -16.61 16.56
N SER A 159 9.30 -16.15 17.70
CA SER A 159 8.95 -16.72 19.00
C SER A 159 7.78 -15.99 19.61
N SER A 160 6.85 -16.70 20.24
CA SER A 160 5.74 -16.10 20.97
C SER A 160 5.42 -16.87 22.24
N HIS A 161 5.05 -16.11 23.26
CA HIS A 161 4.49 -16.59 24.50
C HIS A 161 3.02 -16.18 24.58
N ARG A 162 2.15 -17.18 24.53
CA ARG A 162 0.69 -17.04 24.59
C ARG A 162 0.17 -17.43 25.95
N ARG A 163 -0.66 -16.57 26.54
CA ARG A 163 -1.48 -16.88 27.71
C ARG A 163 -2.94 -16.94 27.28
N VAL A 164 -3.61 -18.04 27.61
CA VAL A 164 -5.02 -18.26 27.26
C VAL A 164 -5.87 -18.06 28.51
N TYR A 165 -6.90 -17.23 28.42
CA TYR A 165 -7.77 -16.87 29.51
C TYR A 165 -9.23 -17.19 29.18
N HIS A 166 -9.98 -17.50 30.23
CA HIS A 166 -11.43 -17.48 30.21
C HIS A 166 -11.92 -16.21 30.91
N TYR A 167 -12.81 -15.46 30.25
CA TYR A 167 -13.44 -14.29 30.85
C TYR A 167 -14.53 -14.71 31.86
N VAL A 168 -14.49 -14.10 33.04
CA VAL A 168 -15.49 -14.32 34.10
C VAL A 168 -16.09 -12.98 34.47
N SER A 169 -17.40 -12.82 34.20
CA SER A 169 -18.12 -11.61 34.55
C SER A 169 -18.09 -11.38 36.07
N PRO A 170 -17.80 -10.15 36.55
CA PRO A 170 -17.78 -9.81 37.97
C PRO A 170 -19.08 -10.15 38.72
N ASP A 171 -20.21 -10.16 37.99
CA ASP A 171 -21.54 -10.48 38.54
C ASP A 171 -21.71 -11.95 38.93
N SER A 172 -20.80 -12.83 38.53
CA SER A 172 -20.86 -14.28 38.84
C SER A 172 -20.61 -14.60 40.32
N TYR A 173 -20.29 -13.59 41.15
CA TYR A 173 -20.00 -13.74 42.57
C TYR A 173 -21.11 -13.24 43.52
N GLY A 174 -22.28 -12.85 43.00
CA GLY A 174 -23.38 -12.26 43.79
C GLY A 174 -24.60 -13.17 44.01
N ASN A 175 -24.71 -13.74 45.22
CA ASN A 175 -25.92 -14.17 45.96
C ASN A 175 -26.94 -15.14 45.31
N GLU A 176 -26.92 -16.39 45.81
CA GLU A 176 -28.03 -17.36 45.77
C GLU A 176 -29.25 -17.00 46.66
N THR A 177 -29.40 -15.77 47.12
CA THR A 177 -30.52 -15.38 47.98
C THR A 177 -30.98 -13.95 47.70
N GLY A 178 -32.11 -13.80 47.00
CA GLY A 178 -32.75 -12.49 46.82
C GLY A 178 -33.71 -12.42 45.64
N THR A 179 -34.99 -12.69 45.93
CA THR A 179 -36.23 -12.31 45.23
C THR A 179 -36.15 -11.51 43.93
N HIS A 180 -36.80 -12.09 42.91
CA HIS A 180 -37.31 -11.51 41.66
C HIS A 180 -37.63 -10.00 41.68
N GLU A 181 -36.82 -9.20 40.99
CA GLU A 181 -37.29 -8.12 40.12
C GLU A 181 -36.43 -8.09 38.85
N HIS A 182 -37.12 -8.22 37.72
CA HIS A 182 -36.56 -8.38 36.39
C HIS A 182 -35.85 -7.10 35.89
N ALA A 183 -34.53 -7.15 35.85
CA ALA A 183 -33.79 -6.62 34.72
C ALA A 183 -33.16 -7.83 34.01
N LEU A 184 -33.48 -8.03 32.73
CA LEU A 184 -32.75 -8.94 31.86
C LEU A 184 -31.28 -8.49 31.87
N ARG A 185 -30.47 -9.05 32.79
CA ARG A 185 -29.02 -8.81 32.81
C ARG A 185 -28.46 -9.52 31.59
N GLU A 186 -28.14 -8.73 30.57
CA GLU A 186 -27.50 -9.22 29.36
C GLU A 186 -26.24 -9.99 29.74
N LYS A 187 -26.18 -11.25 29.32
CA LYS A 187 -24.99 -12.08 29.49
C LYS A 187 -23.86 -11.41 28.70
N SER A 188 -22.72 -11.17 29.35
CA SER A 188 -21.52 -10.64 28.69
C SER A 188 -21.20 -11.45 27.43
N LEU A 189 -20.96 -10.79 26.30
CA LEU A 189 -20.63 -11.41 25.02
C LEU A 189 -19.20 -11.96 25.01
N LEU A 190 -18.35 -11.48 25.93
CA LEU A 190 -17.05 -12.09 26.21
C LEU A 190 -17.18 -13.45 26.91
N GLN A 191 -18.35 -13.76 27.49
CA GLN A 191 -18.57 -14.99 28.25
C GLN A 191 -18.80 -16.20 27.34
N GLY A 192 -17.69 -16.83 26.96
CA GLY A 192 -17.64 -17.98 26.06
C GLY A 192 -16.54 -17.85 25.00
N ALA A 193 -15.98 -16.64 24.82
CA ALA A 193 -14.88 -16.40 23.91
C ALA A 193 -13.53 -16.79 24.53
N SER A 194 -12.59 -17.25 23.71
CA SER A 194 -11.22 -17.52 24.12
C SER A 194 -10.39 -16.24 24.01
N VAL A 195 -9.99 -15.67 25.16
CA VAL A 195 -9.14 -14.47 25.21
C VAL A 195 -7.69 -14.91 25.29
N ARG A 196 -6.87 -14.48 24.34
CA ARG A 196 -5.45 -14.84 24.23
C ARG A 196 -4.61 -13.59 24.32
N LEU A 197 -3.64 -13.58 25.23
CA LEU A 197 -2.62 -12.53 25.31
C LEU A 197 -1.32 -13.08 24.75
N ASP A 198 -0.77 -12.41 23.74
CA ASP A 198 0.47 -12.80 23.08
C ASP A 198 1.57 -11.78 23.35
N GLU A 199 2.71 -12.25 23.83
CA GLU A 199 3.99 -11.54 23.77
C GLU A 199 4.79 -12.17 22.62
N THR A 200 5.06 -11.40 21.57
CA THR A 200 5.79 -11.86 20.38
C THR A 200 7.11 -11.14 20.24
N ASP A 201 8.18 -11.91 20.06
CA ASP A 201 9.52 -11.41 19.80
C ASP A 201 9.70 -11.18 18.29
N PHE A 202 9.53 -9.93 17.84
CA PHE A 202 9.92 -9.52 16.49
C PHE A 202 11.39 -9.09 16.47
N PRO A 203 12.05 -9.15 15.30
CA PRO A 203 13.42 -8.65 15.17
C PRO A 203 13.58 -7.17 15.54
N PHE A 204 12.52 -6.37 15.38
CA PHE A 204 12.44 -4.95 15.69
C PHE A 204 11.83 -4.64 17.07
N GLY A 205 11.83 -5.63 17.96
CA GLY A 205 11.37 -5.49 19.35
C GLY A 205 10.07 -6.22 19.66
N LYS A 206 9.77 -6.35 20.95
CA LYS A 206 8.59 -7.08 21.42
C LYS A 206 7.29 -6.35 21.09
N LYS A 207 6.25 -7.11 20.75
CA LYS A 207 4.87 -6.61 20.61
C LYS A 207 3.92 -7.45 21.45
N TYR A 208 2.87 -6.80 21.93
CA TYR A 208 1.90 -7.38 22.86
C TYR A 208 0.52 -7.29 22.22
N GLU A 209 -0.15 -8.42 22.01
CA GLU A 209 -1.45 -8.47 21.32
C GLU A 209 -2.51 -9.17 22.17
N ILE A 210 -3.75 -8.71 22.03
CA ILE A 210 -4.95 -9.41 22.49
C ILE A 210 -5.59 -10.04 21.25
N GLU A 211 -5.83 -11.35 21.29
CA GLU A 211 -6.64 -12.07 20.30
C GLU A 211 -7.88 -12.63 21.00
N VAL A 212 -9.07 -12.34 20.48
CA VAL A 212 -10.32 -13.00 20.90
C VAL A 212 -10.79 -13.88 19.75
N THR A 213 -10.90 -15.18 20.01
CA THR A 213 -11.28 -16.18 19.02
C THR A 213 -12.46 -17.01 19.49
N GLU A 214 -12.98 -17.86 18.61
CA GLU A 214 -14.15 -18.72 18.90
C GLU A 214 -15.40 -17.87 19.21
N ILE A 215 -15.53 -16.75 18.48
CA ILE A 215 -16.63 -15.81 18.62
C ILE A 215 -17.86 -16.39 17.92
N THR A 216 -18.94 -16.57 18.68
CA THR A 216 -20.25 -17.01 18.17
C THR A 216 -21.19 -15.86 17.87
N ASP A 217 -21.01 -14.73 18.56
CA ASP A 217 -21.82 -13.53 18.46
C ASP A 217 -21.30 -12.57 17.38
N PRO A 218 -22.03 -11.50 17.02
CA PRO A 218 -21.52 -10.52 16.05
C PRO A 218 -20.19 -9.92 16.52
N VAL A 219 -19.14 -10.04 15.69
CA VAL A 219 -17.77 -9.62 16.03
C VAL A 219 -17.67 -8.16 16.47
N ASN A 220 -18.51 -7.29 15.90
CA ASN A 220 -18.55 -5.87 16.25
C ASN A 220 -18.96 -5.66 17.71
N ASP A 221 -20.00 -6.37 18.16
CA ASP A 221 -20.56 -6.21 19.50
C ASP A 221 -19.57 -6.75 20.55
N VAL A 222 -18.94 -7.90 20.27
CA VAL A 222 -17.89 -8.48 21.13
C VAL A 222 -16.68 -7.55 21.20
N ARG A 223 -16.30 -6.92 20.09
CA ARG A 223 -15.20 -5.94 20.06
C ARG A 223 -15.55 -4.70 20.86
N GLU A 224 -16.74 -4.14 20.71
CA GLU A 224 -17.17 -2.97 21.48
C GLU A 224 -17.17 -3.25 22.98
N GLU A 225 -17.62 -4.44 23.41
CA GLU A 225 -17.53 -4.85 24.81
C GLU A 225 -16.07 -5.02 25.29
N LEU A 226 -15.20 -5.66 24.47
CA LEU A 226 -13.78 -5.78 24.78
C LEU A 226 -13.11 -4.40 24.93
N GLU A 227 -13.39 -3.48 24.00
CA GLU A 227 -12.87 -2.13 23.99
C GLU A 227 -13.34 -1.35 25.22
N HIS A 228 -14.62 -1.45 25.57
CA HIS A 228 -15.16 -0.86 26.79
C HIS A 228 -14.49 -1.42 28.05
N PHE A 229 -14.29 -2.74 28.11
CA PHE A 229 -13.58 -3.41 29.20
C PHE A 229 -12.15 -2.87 29.36
N LEU A 230 -11.40 -2.75 28.26
CA LEU A 230 -10.03 -2.22 28.28
C LEU A 230 -9.99 -0.75 28.74
N GLN A 231 -10.93 0.07 28.26
CA GLN A 231 -11.06 1.48 28.66
C GLN A 231 -11.35 1.62 30.17
N LEU A 232 -12.28 0.82 30.70
CA LEU A 232 -12.64 0.80 32.12
C LEU A 232 -11.43 0.48 33.02
N HIS A 233 -10.53 -0.38 32.54
CA HIS A 233 -9.31 -0.77 33.24
C HIS A 233 -8.08 0.09 32.90
N HIS A 234 -8.28 1.21 32.18
CA HIS A 234 -7.22 2.10 31.73
C HIS A 234 -6.08 1.37 31.01
N ILE A 235 -6.45 0.37 30.20
CA ILE A 235 -5.53 -0.35 29.32
C ILE A 235 -5.50 0.37 27.99
N LYS A 236 -4.32 0.84 27.60
CA LYS A 236 -4.11 1.50 26.32
C LYS A 236 -3.84 0.46 25.24
N TYR A 237 -4.58 0.59 24.14
CA TYR A 237 -4.52 -0.31 22.99
C TYR A 237 -4.76 0.46 21.69
N SER A 238 -4.48 -0.20 20.58
CA SER A 238 -4.89 0.21 19.24
C SER A 238 -5.48 -0.98 18.51
N ARG A 239 -6.36 -0.71 17.55
CA ARG A 239 -6.89 -1.75 16.66
C ARG A 239 -5.78 -2.19 15.71
N SER A 240 -5.53 -3.49 15.64
CA SER A 240 -4.47 -4.02 14.77
C SER A 240 -4.84 -3.79 13.31
N LEU A 241 -3.87 -3.39 12.50
CA LEU A 241 -4.04 -3.17 11.06
C LEU A 241 -3.56 -4.32 10.21
N GLU A 242 -2.92 -5.31 10.82
CA GLU A 242 -2.39 -6.46 10.11
C GLU A 242 -2.15 -7.65 11.06
N SER A 243 -1.85 -8.81 10.48
CA SER A 243 -1.48 -10.00 11.23
C SER A 243 -0.01 -10.02 11.62
N LYS A 244 0.37 -10.83 12.62
CA LYS A 244 1.77 -11.04 13.03
C LYS A 244 2.66 -11.40 11.83
N SER A 245 2.18 -12.28 10.94
CA SER A 245 2.93 -12.70 9.76
C SER A 245 3.09 -11.56 8.75
N SER A 246 2.04 -10.79 8.46
CA SER A 246 2.15 -9.60 7.61
C SER A 246 3.21 -8.62 8.13
N ARG A 247 3.18 -8.33 9.44
CA ARG A 247 4.13 -7.43 10.09
C ARG A 247 5.57 -7.90 9.92
N PHE A 248 5.80 -9.21 10.10
CA PHE A 248 7.12 -9.81 9.93
C PHE A 248 7.61 -9.82 8.48
N MET A 249 6.73 -10.13 7.52
CA MET A 249 7.09 -10.16 6.10
C MET A 249 7.45 -8.76 5.59
N LYS A 250 6.62 -7.75 5.88
CA LYS A 250 6.90 -6.35 5.52
C LYS A 250 8.21 -5.84 6.14
N TYR A 251 8.47 -6.23 7.39
CA TYR A 251 9.75 -5.93 8.03
C TYR A 251 10.94 -6.54 7.28
N SER A 252 10.86 -7.84 6.97
CA SER A 252 11.97 -8.58 6.35
C SER A 252 12.31 -8.06 4.95
N GLU A 253 11.30 -7.58 4.22
CA GLU A 253 11.46 -6.94 2.91
C GLU A 253 11.96 -5.49 3.00
N GLY A 254 11.50 -4.72 3.99
CA GLY A 254 11.93 -3.34 4.20
C GLY A 254 13.45 -3.20 4.41
N LEU A 255 14.10 -4.24 4.95
CA LEU A 255 15.57 -4.33 5.04
C LEU A 255 16.26 -4.52 3.68
N ARG A 256 15.56 -5.06 2.68
CA ARG A 256 16.12 -5.46 1.38
C ARG A 256 15.74 -4.53 0.24
N ALA A 257 14.92 -3.51 0.50
CA ALA A 257 14.44 -2.62 -0.54
C ALA A 257 15.61 -1.90 -1.25
N PRO A 258 15.79 -2.09 -2.57
CA PRO A 258 16.84 -1.43 -3.32
C PRO A 258 16.54 0.06 -3.48
N SER A 259 17.60 0.84 -3.65
CA SER A 259 17.49 2.22 -4.11
C SER A 259 17.09 2.22 -5.58
N LEU A 260 16.08 3.00 -5.95
CA LEU A 260 15.58 3.11 -7.31
C LEU A 260 15.65 4.55 -7.79
N ASP A 261 16.15 4.75 -9.01
CA ASP A 261 16.09 6.05 -9.65
C ASP A 261 14.71 6.24 -10.27
N ILE A 262 14.02 7.29 -9.82
CA ILE A 262 12.71 7.68 -10.33
C ILE A 262 12.93 8.85 -11.27
N THR A 263 12.47 8.65 -12.49
CA THR A 263 12.54 9.61 -13.58
C THR A 263 11.15 9.73 -14.22
N GLY A 264 10.69 10.95 -14.45
CA GLY A 264 9.32 11.19 -14.89
C GLY A 264 9.05 12.57 -15.47
N VAL A 265 7.85 12.75 -16.00
CA VAL A 265 7.32 14.03 -16.49
C VAL A 265 6.17 14.46 -15.59
N HIS A 266 6.08 15.76 -15.31
CA HIS A 266 5.07 16.33 -14.43
C HIS A 266 4.65 17.73 -14.92
N LEU A 267 3.36 17.93 -15.16
CA LEU A 267 2.76 19.20 -15.56
C LEU A 267 1.67 19.62 -14.55
N CYS A 268 1.58 20.91 -14.29
CA CYS A 268 0.52 21.51 -13.49
C CYS A 268 -0.59 22.04 -14.41
N ILE A 269 -1.83 21.63 -14.17
CA ILE A 269 -3.01 22.05 -14.91
C ILE A 269 -3.65 23.25 -14.20
N THR A 270 -3.98 24.29 -14.94
CA THR A 270 -4.65 25.47 -14.38
C THR A 270 -6.16 25.22 -14.27
N GLY A 271 -6.64 25.10 -13.04
CA GLY A 271 -8.07 25.06 -12.72
C GLY A 271 -8.77 23.71 -12.92
N ALA A 272 -9.96 23.60 -12.33
CA ALA A 272 -10.75 22.37 -12.31
C ALA A 272 -11.31 21.98 -13.69
N GLU A 273 -11.62 22.96 -14.53
CA GLU A 273 -12.15 22.74 -15.87
C GLU A 273 -11.12 22.03 -16.75
N GLY A 274 -9.86 22.50 -16.74
CA GLY A 274 -8.76 21.84 -17.44
C GLY A 274 -8.52 20.42 -16.94
N TYR A 275 -8.57 20.20 -15.63
CA TYR A 275 -8.47 18.85 -15.04
C TYR A 275 -9.56 17.90 -15.56
N ASN A 276 -10.80 18.37 -15.60
CA ASN A 276 -11.94 17.57 -16.08
C ASN A 276 -11.87 17.28 -17.58
N GLU A 277 -11.30 18.19 -18.38
CA GLU A 277 -11.03 17.96 -19.80
C GLU A 277 -9.99 16.86 -19.99
N VAL A 278 -8.86 16.93 -19.27
CA VAL A 278 -7.81 15.90 -19.32
C VAL A 278 -8.35 14.56 -18.83
N LEU A 279 -9.19 14.57 -17.79
CA LEU A 279 -9.83 13.36 -17.30
C LEU A 279 -10.72 12.72 -18.37
N ARG A 280 -11.59 13.50 -19.01
CA ARG A 280 -12.46 13.02 -20.10
C ARG A 280 -11.64 12.46 -21.26
N TRP A 281 -10.56 13.13 -21.64
CA TRP A 281 -9.65 12.68 -22.68
C TRP A 281 -9.00 11.32 -22.30
N LEU A 282 -8.49 11.18 -21.07
CA LEU A 282 -7.89 9.93 -20.62
C LEU A 282 -8.89 8.78 -20.55
N GLU A 283 -10.13 9.04 -20.14
CA GLU A 283 -11.19 8.02 -20.03
C GLU A 283 -11.74 7.56 -21.38
N ASN A 284 -11.92 8.48 -22.33
CA ASN A 284 -12.71 8.20 -23.54
C ASN A 284 -11.85 8.13 -24.80
N ASP A 285 -10.85 9.00 -24.93
CA ASP A 285 -10.20 9.28 -26.22
C ASP A 285 -8.76 8.78 -26.29
N CYS A 286 -8.06 8.70 -25.15
CA CYS A 286 -6.71 8.18 -25.06
C CYS A 286 -6.75 6.68 -24.79
N GLN A 287 -6.66 5.86 -25.84
CA GLN A 287 -6.42 4.42 -25.69
C GLN A 287 -4.95 4.04 -25.90
N THR A 288 -4.22 4.86 -26.67
CA THR A 288 -2.80 4.71 -26.97
C THR A 288 -2.06 6.03 -26.77
N ALA A 289 -0.81 5.95 -26.29
CA ALA A 289 0.09 7.07 -26.17
C ALA A 289 1.00 7.16 -27.41
N ALA A 290 0.68 8.10 -28.29
CA ALA A 290 1.36 8.32 -29.57
C ALA A 290 2.65 9.15 -29.40
N VAL A 291 3.78 8.50 -29.17
CA VAL A 291 5.08 9.14 -28.98
C VAL A 291 5.79 9.32 -30.32
N ILE A 292 6.32 10.52 -30.59
CA ILE A 292 7.01 10.82 -31.85
C ILE A 292 8.53 10.79 -31.63
N PRO A 293 9.29 9.84 -32.21
CA PRO A 293 10.74 9.80 -32.08
C PRO A 293 11.39 11.06 -32.68
N LEU A 294 12.17 11.79 -31.88
CA LEU A 294 12.96 12.92 -32.37
C LEU A 294 14.24 12.40 -33.04
N PRO A 295 14.58 12.83 -34.27
CA PRO A 295 15.86 12.47 -34.87
C PRO A 295 17.00 13.10 -34.06
N SER A 296 17.93 12.26 -33.62
CA SER A 296 19.18 12.67 -32.98
C SER A 296 20.03 13.46 -33.98
N GLY A 297 19.99 14.80 -33.92
CA GLY A 297 20.86 15.63 -34.75
C GLY A 297 20.57 17.13 -34.87
N MET A 298 19.41 17.66 -34.46
CA MET A 298 19.12 19.09 -34.65
C MET A 298 18.97 19.86 -33.34
N SER A 299 20.08 19.97 -32.59
CA SER A 299 20.26 21.11 -31.69
C SER A 299 20.78 22.28 -32.51
N GLN A 300 19.91 23.25 -32.81
CA GLN A 300 20.15 24.69 -32.95
C GLN A 300 19.30 25.30 -34.08
N GLY A 301 18.39 26.19 -33.67
CA GLY A 301 18.01 27.38 -34.42
C GLY A 301 17.26 27.18 -35.73
N SER A 302 15.94 27.04 -35.66
CA SER A 302 15.09 27.65 -36.70
C SER A 302 13.69 27.95 -36.18
N LYS A 303 13.36 29.23 -36.12
CA LYS A 303 12.00 29.73 -35.93
C LYS A 303 11.25 29.48 -37.23
N TYR A 304 10.34 28.52 -37.26
CA TYR A 304 9.27 28.51 -38.27
C TYR A 304 7.90 28.50 -37.62
N LEU A 305 7.19 29.58 -37.91
CA LEU A 305 5.79 29.84 -37.65
C LEU A 305 4.99 29.13 -38.76
N MET A 306 4.09 28.22 -38.41
CA MET A 306 3.03 27.76 -39.34
C MET A 306 1.75 27.52 -38.54
N SER A 307 0.85 28.50 -38.68
CA SER A 307 -0.59 28.44 -38.42
C SER A 307 -1.28 28.00 -39.71
N GLN A 308 -2.27 27.09 -39.59
CA GLN A 308 -3.49 26.86 -40.40
C GLN A 308 -3.80 25.34 -40.38
N ALA A 309 -4.74 24.84 -39.57
CA ALA A 309 -6.21 24.92 -39.64
C ALA A 309 -6.86 23.83 -40.53
N SER A 310 -7.70 23.03 -39.87
CA SER A 310 -8.96 22.42 -40.32
C SER A 310 -8.94 21.25 -41.32
N ALA A 311 -9.40 20.08 -40.85
CA ALA A 311 -10.33 19.24 -41.60
C ALA A 311 -11.17 18.37 -40.63
N VAL A 312 -12.44 18.73 -40.60
CA VAL A 312 -13.59 18.06 -39.98
C VAL A 312 -13.74 16.62 -40.47
N SER A 313 -14.17 15.70 -39.60
CA SER A 313 -14.98 14.55 -40.01
C SER A 313 -16.06 14.27 -38.95
N GLU A 314 -17.25 14.82 -39.20
CA GLU A 314 -18.51 14.40 -38.57
C GLU A 314 -19.00 13.12 -39.26
N TYR A 315 -19.40 12.08 -38.51
CA TYR A 315 -20.49 11.18 -38.92
C TYR A 315 -21.21 10.59 -37.68
N PHE A 316 -22.38 11.18 -37.41
CA PHE A 316 -23.63 10.72 -36.79
C PHE A 316 -23.76 10.21 -35.34
N ALA A 317 -24.63 10.95 -34.65
CA ALA A 317 -25.34 10.66 -33.42
C ALA A 317 -26.47 9.62 -33.57
N GLY A 318 -26.86 8.98 -32.46
CA GLY A 318 -28.06 8.15 -32.39
C GLY A 318 -28.44 7.61 -31.01
N ARG A 319 -29.16 8.43 -30.23
CA ARG A 319 -30.18 8.11 -29.19
C ARG A 319 -29.80 7.33 -27.91
N GLY A 320 -30.20 7.93 -26.78
CA GLY A 320 -30.78 7.19 -25.64
C GLY A 320 -30.54 7.79 -24.25
N GLU A 321 -31.16 8.92 -23.92
CA GLU A 321 -31.31 9.36 -22.53
C GLU A 321 -32.32 8.49 -21.78
N LEU A 322 -32.00 8.05 -20.56
CA LEU A 322 -32.96 7.88 -19.44
C LEU A 322 -32.24 7.92 -18.07
N PRO A 323 -32.93 8.33 -16.99
CA PRO A 323 -32.34 8.83 -15.75
C PRO A 323 -32.11 7.72 -14.71
N ILE A 324 -31.09 7.86 -13.86
CA ILE A 324 -30.92 7.01 -12.67
C ILE A 324 -31.21 7.83 -11.43
N SER A 325 -32.22 7.37 -10.70
CA SER A 325 -32.76 7.98 -9.49
C SER A 325 -31.84 7.83 -8.29
N SER A 326 -31.94 8.82 -7.42
CA SER A 326 -31.50 8.83 -6.03
C SER A 326 -32.12 7.72 -5.17
N HIS A 327 -31.37 7.34 -4.14
CA HIS A 327 -31.69 6.50 -2.97
C HIS A 327 -31.35 5.00 -3.07
N ASN A 328 -30.24 4.62 -2.44
CA ASN A 328 -30.29 3.93 -1.15
C ASN A 328 -28.96 4.12 -0.40
N VAL A 329 -29.04 4.90 0.68
CA VAL A 329 -28.04 4.99 1.74
C VAL A 329 -28.35 3.88 2.73
N ARG A 330 -27.58 2.80 2.67
CA ARG A 330 -27.21 1.85 3.75
C ARG A 330 -26.63 0.61 3.07
N ASP A 331 -25.62 0.03 3.71
CA ASP A 331 -24.86 -1.17 3.32
C ASP A 331 -23.59 -0.93 2.50
N SER A 332 -22.70 -0.08 3.04
CA SER A 332 -21.32 0.08 2.55
C SER A 332 -20.31 -0.12 3.68
N VAL A 333 -20.19 -1.35 4.21
CA VAL A 333 -19.09 -1.71 5.12
C VAL A 333 -18.47 -3.08 4.78
N SER A 334 -19.15 -3.93 4.00
CA SER A 334 -18.68 -5.32 3.76
C SER A 334 -18.17 -5.61 2.33
N GLN A 335 -18.13 -4.62 1.44
CA GLN A 335 -17.73 -4.81 0.03
C GLN A 335 -16.27 -4.44 -0.28
N SER A 336 -15.52 -3.85 0.66
CA SER A 336 -14.10 -3.46 0.47
C SER A 336 -13.14 -4.65 0.34
N LEU A 337 -13.58 -5.87 0.67
CA LEU A 337 -12.70 -7.02 0.85
C LEU A 337 -12.40 -7.83 -0.44
N ARG A 338 -12.97 -7.52 -1.61
CA ARG A 338 -12.75 -8.37 -2.82
C ARG A 338 -11.76 -7.83 -3.88
N HIS A 339 -11.38 -6.56 -3.87
CA HIS A 339 -10.77 -5.96 -5.07
C HIS A 339 -9.23 -5.74 -5.06
N TRP A 340 -8.52 -6.04 -3.96
CA TRP A 340 -7.21 -5.39 -3.71
C TRP A 340 -5.96 -6.28 -3.71
N SER A 341 -6.06 -7.59 -4.02
CA SER A 341 -4.90 -8.50 -4.00
C SER A 341 -4.04 -8.50 -5.29
N GLN A 342 -4.18 -7.52 -6.18
CA GLN A 342 -3.40 -7.45 -7.43
C GLN A 342 -2.31 -6.36 -7.46
N PHE A 343 -2.24 -5.48 -6.46
CA PHE A 343 -1.44 -4.25 -6.56
C PHE A 343 -0.24 -4.14 -5.60
N SER A 344 0.02 -5.16 -4.78
CA SER A 344 1.23 -5.21 -3.93
C SER A 344 2.42 -5.77 -4.72
N LEU A 345 3.35 -4.89 -5.13
CA LEU A 345 4.62 -5.19 -5.82
C LEU A 345 4.50 -5.90 -7.19
N ARG A 346 4.23 -5.12 -8.24
CA ARG A 346 4.64 -5.44 -9.62
C ARG A 346 5.75 -4.48 -10.06
N GLU A 347 6.92 -4.61 -9.44
CA GLU A 347 8.18 -4.04 -9.94
C GLU A 347 9.30 -5.09 -9.82
N ASP A 348 9.04 -6.29 -10.34
CA ASP A 348 10.08 -7.26 -10.71
C ASP A 348 9.60 -7.98 -11.98
N VAL A 349 9.70 -7.30 -13.12
CA VAL A 349 9.49 -7.93 -14.42
C VAL A 349 10.80 -8.57 -14.85
N ASN A 350 10.87 -9.88 -14.68
CA ASN A 350 11.84 -10.73 -15.36
C ASN A 350 11.61 -10.63 -16.89
N PRO A 351 12.59 -10.15 -17.69
CA PRO A 351 12.36 -9.80 -19.10
C PRO A 351 12.10 -10.99 -20.04
N ASN A 352 12.09 -12.24 -19.55
CA ASN A 352 11.98 -13.44 -20.38
C ASN A 352 10.79 -14.37 -20.07
N GLY A 353 9.81 -13.93 -19.25
CA GLY A 353 8.61 -14.71 -18.93
C GLY A 353 7.46 -14.45 -19.91
N GLY A 354 7.37 -15.22 -21.00
CA GLY A 354 6.21 -15.22 -21.89
C GLY A 354 4.99 -15.87 -21.25
N GLY A 355 4.16 -15.09 -20.55
CA GLY A 355 2.90 -15.53 -19.95
C GLY A 355 1.90 -14.39 -19.85
N SER A 356 0.69 -14.60 -20.39
CA SER A 356 -0.44 -13.66 -20.57
C SER A 356 -0.37 -12.28 -19.90
N LEU A 357 -0.28 -11.23 -20.73
CA LEU A 357 -0.55 -9.82 -20.42
C LEU A 357 -1.96 -9.64 -19.81
N GLN A 358 -2.06 -9.74 -18.48
CA GLN A 358 -3.22 -9.20 -17.76
C GLN A 358 -3.09 -7.68 -17.77
N GLN A 359 -3.93 -7.02 -18.58
CA GLN A 359 -4.09 -5.57 -18.67
C GLN A 359 -4.23 -5.00 -17.25
N ALA A 360 -3.30 -4.12 -16.85
CA ALA A 360 -3.45 -3.35 -15.63
C ALA A 360 -4.60 -2.36 -15.83
N GLU A 361 -5.74 -2.61 -15.18
CA GLU A 361 -6.93 -1.77 -15.29
C GLU A 361 -6.70 -0.37 -14.70
N ASP A 362 -7.35 0.62 -15.30
CA ASP A 362 -7.41 1.97 -14.77
C ASP A 362 -8.03 1.96 -13.38
N HIS A 363 -7.43 2.70 -12.45
CA HIS A 363 -7.88 2.68 -11.05
C HIS A 363 -7.75 4.04 -10.39
N GLU A 364 -8.45 4.17 -9.26
CA GLU A 364 -8.49 5.38 -8.44
C GLU A 364 -7.89 5.09 -7.05
N GLU A 365 -7.02 5.97 -6.60
CA GLU A 365 -6.38 5.91 -5.29
C GLU A 365 -6.61 7.20 -4.51
N TYR A 366 -6.82 7.04 -3.20
CA TYR A 366 -6.87 8.12 -2.24
C TYR A 366 -5.62 8.03 -1.36
N GLN A 367 -4.85 9.10 -1.33
CA GLN A 367 -3.55 9.15 -0.67
C GLN A 367 -3.57 10.24 0.40
N GLU A 368 -3.19 9.89 1.62
CA GLU A 368 -2.82 10.85 2.66
C GLU A 368 -1.29 10.88 2.73
N ASN A 369 -0.70 12.05 2.51
CA ASN A 369 0.75 12.20 2.43
C ASN A 369 1.24 13.05 3.60
N TYR A 370 2.08 12.45 4.44
CA TYR A 370 2.72 13.08 5.60
C TYR A 370 4.21 13.21 5.33
N TYR A 371 4.74 14.41 5.55
CA TYR A 371 6.15 14.73 5.30
C TYR A 371 6.87 15.01 6.60
N PHE A 372 8.12 14.58 6.68
CA PHE A 372 8.91 14.63 7.90
C PHE A 372 10.26 15.30 7.71
N ASP A 373 10.67 16.08 8.71
CA ASP A 373 12.00 16.71 8.83
C ASP A 373 12.24 17.08 10.31
N ASP A 374 13.43 17.55 10.66
CA ASP A 374 13.74 18.08 12.01
C ASP A 374 13.18 19.50 12.24
N ALA A 375 12.86 20.22 11.17
CA ALA A 375 12.15 21.50 11.18
C ALA A 375 11.55 21.81 9.79
N VAL A 376 10.70 22.85 9.69
CA VAL A 376 10.11 23.27 8.40
C VAL A 376 11.16 23.70 7.36
N GLU A 377 12.26 24.29 7.83
CA GLU A 377 13.47 24.61 7.04
C GLU A 377 14.62 23.68 7.45
N GLY A 378 14.28 22.40 7.64
CA GLY A 378 15.12 21.40 8.28
C GLY A 378 16.28 20.87 7.44
N THR A 379 17.02 19.96 8.06
CA THR A 379 18.23 19.35 7.51
C THR A 379 17.95 18.61 6.20
N LEU A 380 16.83 17.89 6.08
CA LEU A 380 16.55 17.13 4.85
C LEU A 380 16.29 18.06 3.68
N ARG A 381 15.48 19.11 3.89
CA ARG A 381 15.20 20.09 2.84
C ARG A 381 16.46 20.81 2.35
N GLN A 382 17.36 21.18 3.26
CA GLN A 382 18.65 21.80 2.92
C GLN A 382 19.54 20.89 2.05
N ASN A 383 19.35 19.58 2.16
CA ASN A 383 20.05 18.55 1.38
C ASN A 383 19.22 18.03 0.19
N HIS A 384 18.17 18.74 -0.25
CA HIS A 384 17.28 18.32 -1.34
C HIS A 384 16.68 16.91 -1.14
N CYS A 385 16.44 16.56 0.11
CA CYS A 385 15.91 15.26 0.53
C CYS A 385 14.49 15.42 1.10
N VAL A 386 13.67 14.40 0.90
CA VAL A 386 12.28 14.39 1.33
C VAL A 386 11.90 13.03 1.88
N VAL A 387 11.38 13.00 3.12
CA VAL A 387 10.79 11.80 3.72
C VAL A 387 9.27 11.92 3.67
N GLU A 388 8.63 10.90 3.11
CA GLU A 388 7.18 10.83 2.93
C GLU A 388 6.66 9.49 3.48
N LEU A 389 5.65 9.56 4.36
CA LEU A 389 4.74 8.46 4.62
C LEU A 389 3.46 8.70 3.81
N ARG A 390 3.14 7.75 2.94
CA ARG A 390 1.89 7.73 2.18
C ARG A 390 0.97 6.64 2.71
N CYS A 391 -0.20 7.04 3.21
CA CYS A 391 -1.29 6.13 3.56
C CYS A 391 -2.25 6.04 2.38
N ILE A 392 -2.48 4.85 1.85
CA ILE A 392 -3.29 4.61 0.65
C ILE A 392 -4.64 4.01 1.05
N ASN A 393 -5.72 4.53 0.48
CA ASN A 393 -7.10 4.00 0.54
C ASN A 393 -7.55 3.60 1.95
N GLN A 394 -7.52 4.55 2.88
CA GLN A 394 -7.92 4.35 4.29
C GLN A 394 -7.13 3.26 5.02
N GLY A 395 -5.81 3.21 4.79
CA GLY A 395 -4.90 2.32 5.51
C GLY A 395 -4.76 0.93 4.88
N ALA A 396 -5.13 0.79 3.60
CA ALA A 396 -4.89 -0.44 2.85
C ALA A 396 -3.39 -0.72 2.66
N ALA A 397 -2.59 0.34 2.48
CA ALA A 397 -1.14 0.26 2.41
C ALA A 397 -0.48 1.51 3.01
N PHE A 398 0.73 1.32 3.54
CA PHE A 398 1.54 2.38 4.12
C PHE A 398 2.93 2.34 3.49
N ILE A 399 3.27 3.36 2.71
CA ILE A 399 4.53 3.43 1.98
C ILE A 399 5.40 4.50 2.63
N LEU A 400 6.56 4.10 3.14
CA LEU A 400 7.58 5.03 3.63
C LEU A 400 8.65 5.18 2.54
N SER A 401 8.96 6.43 2.19
CA SER A 401 9.98 6.73 1.19
C SER A 401 10.89 7.86 1.63
N LEU A 402 12.18 7.72 1.33
CA LEU A 402 13.18 8.77 1.37
C LEU A 402 13.64 9.03 -0.07
N LYS A 403 13.31 10.21 -0.58
CA LYS A 403 13.74 10.69 -1.89
C LYS A 403 14.96 11.57 -1.67
N LYS A 404 16.10 11.16 -2.22
CA LYS A 404 17.37 11.90 -2.23
C LYS A 404 17.53 12.61 -3.57
N ASP A 405 18.22 13.76 -3.54
CA ASP A 405 18.53 14.56 -4.73
C ASP A 405 17.29 14.87 -5.60
N GLN A 406 16.15 15.11 -4.94
CA GLN A 406 14.90 15.31 -5.65
C GLN A 406 14.95 16.65 -6.39
N ASN A 407 14.86 16.58 -7.72
CA ASN A 407 14.89 17.76 -8.57
C ASN A 407 13.72 17.76 -9.57
N VAL A 408 13.01 18.88 -9.65
CA VAL A 408 11.91 19.10 -10.60
C VAL A 408 12.21 20.35 -11.41
N VAL A 409 12.62 20.19 -12.66
CA VAL A 409 13.00 21.31 -13.54
C VAL A 409 12.26 21.20 -14.86
N ASN A 410 11.53 22.25 -15.23
CA ASN A 410 10.84 22.34 -16.53
C ASN A 410 9.93 21.13 -16.82
N GLY A 411 9.29 20.59 -15.78
CA GLY A 411 8.39 19.44 -15.86
C GLY A 411 9.09 18.09 -15.92
N SER A 412 10.42 18.03 -15.86
CA SER A 412 11.17 16.79 -15.64
C SER A 412 11.40 16.58 -14.15
N GLN A 413 11.09 15.38 -13.64
CA GLN A 413 11.34 14.99 -12.25
C GLN A 413 12.36 13.86 -12.20
N ASN A 414 13.39 14.03 -11.36
CA ASN A 414 14.39 13.00 -11.07
C ASN A 414 14.59 12.90 -9.54
N ALA A 415 14.73 11.69 -9.01
CA ALA A 415 15.10 11.46 -7.61
C ALA A 415 15.63 10.04 -7.42
N THR A 416 16.61 9.86 -6.54
CA THR A 416 17.00 8.53 -6.06
C THR A 416 16.17 8.20 -4.83
N THR A 417 15.41 7.11 -4.87
CA THR A 417 14.41 6.81 -3.84
C THR A 417 14.71 5.50 -3.14
N LEU A 418 14.79 5.57 -1.81
CA LEU A 418 14.66 4.42 -0.94
C LEU A 418 13.20 4.31 -0.51
N ARG A 419 12.53 3.22 -0.88
CA ARG A 419 11.08 3.05 -0.69
C ARG A 419 10.76 1.67 -0.15
N GLY A 420 9.86 1.58 0.82
CA GLY A 420 9.36 0.30 1.31
C GLY A 420 7.93 0.41 1.84
N GLU A 421 7.18 -0.68 1.73
CA GLU A 421 5.92 -0.81 2.46
C GLU A 421 6.22 -1.11 3.92
N ILE A 422 5.62 -0.34 4.83
CA ILE A 422 5.71 -0.56 6.26
C ILE A 422 4.39 -1.09 6.81
N SER A 423 4.50 -1.67 7.99
CA SER A 423 3.36 -2.08 8.79
C SER A 423 2.49 -0.86 9.18
N GLY A 424 1.17 -1.04 9.26
CA GLY A 424 0.25 0.00 9.73
C GLY A 424 0.50 0.40 11.18
N ASP A 425 0.99 -0.52 12.01
CA ASP A 425 1.36 -0.23 13.40
C ASP A 425 2.66 0.59 13.48
N ILE A 426 3.59 0.36 12.55
CA ILE A 426 4.81 1.16 12.42
C ILE A 426 4.47 2.55 11.88
N ALA A 427 3.57 2.65 10.90
CA ALA A 427 3.05 3.92 10.40
C ALA A 427 2.36 4.72 11.52
N ARG A 428 1.57 4.04 12.36
CA ARG A 428 0.95 4.64 13.55
C ARG A 428 1.99 5.18 14.53
N LEU A 429 3.06 4.43 14.81
CA LEU A 429 4.17 4.90 15.63
C LEU A 429 4.81 6.16 15.03
N LEU A 430 5.11 6.15 13.73
CA LEU A 430 5.71 7.27 13.02
C LEU A 430 4.82 8.53 13.06
N LEU A 431 3.50 8.38 12.92
CA LEU A 431 2.56 9.51 13.00
C LEU A 431 2.35 10.04 14.42
N ARG A 432 2.34 9.14 15.42
CA ARG A 432 2.15 9.50 16.83
C ARG A 432 3.38 10.17 17.42
N ASP A 433 4.55 9.58 17.18
CA ASP A 433 5.84 10.04 17.71
C ASP A 433 6.96 9.72 16.70
N PRO A 434 7.18 10.61 15.72
CA PRO A 434 8.18 10.39 14.68
C PRO A 434 9.61 10.27 15.23
N THR A 435 9.90 10.94 16.35
CA THR A 435 11.21 10.89 17.01
C THR A 435 11.45 9.53 17.67
N THR A 436 10.45 8.97 18.35
CA THR A 436 10.54 7.61 18.90
C THR A 436 10.64 6.57 17.78
N PHE A 437 9.89 6.73 16.67
CA PHE A 437 10.08 5.89 15.48
C PHE A 437 11.55 5.91 15.03
N LEU A 438 12.13 7.09 14.82
CA LEU A 438 13.51 7.23 14.35
C LEU A 438 14.51 6.53 15.28
N LYS A 439 14.40 6.75 16.59
CA LYS A 439 15.28 6.16 17.60
C LYS A 439 15.16 4.64 17.70
N THR A 440 13.94 4.12 17.60
CA THR A 440 13.66 2.68 17.77
C THR A 440 13.86 1.87 16.49
N MET A 441 13.70 2.48 15.32
CA MET A 441 13.71 1.79 14.03
C MET A 441 15.01 1.95 13.23
N LYS A 442 15.98 2.75 13.69
CA LYS A 442 17.25 2.98 12.98
C LYS A 442 18.04 1.70 12.64
N ASP A 443 17.98 0.67 13.48
CA ASP A 443 18.70 -0.59 13.26
C ASP A 443 17.88 -1.61 12.43
N TYR A 444 16.65 -1.22 12.05
CA TYR A 444 15.57 -2.13 11.64
C TYR A 444 14.84 -1.67 10.37
N ASN A 445 15.04 -0.43 9.94
CA ASN A 445 14.39 0.15 8.78
C ASN A 445 15.40 0.99 8.00
N ASN A 446 15.54 0.73 6.70
CA ASN A 446 16.57 1.39 5.89
C ASN A 446 16.37 2.92 5.81
N VAL A 447 15.12 3.40 5.80
CA VAL A 447 14.83 4.84 5.82
C VAL A 447 15.25 5.43 7.16
N ALA A 448 14.83 4.84 8.29
CA ALA A 448 15.24 5.32 9.61
C ALA A 448 16.77 5.26 9.82
N SER A 449 17.42 4.21 9.31
CA SER A 449 18.88 4.05 9.32
C SER A 449 19.59 5.18 8.56
N ALA A 450 19.12 5.48 7.34
CA ALA A 450 19.66 6.58 6.53
C ALA A 450 19.44 7.93 7.22
N LEU A 451 18.25 8.19 7.78
CA LEU A 451 17.97 9.42 8.52
C LEU A 451 18.88 9.61 9.74
N TRP A 452 19.12 8.53 10.49
CA TRP A 452 19.98 8.57 11.66
C TRP A 452 21.47 8.69 11.31
N SER A 453 21.93 7.95 10.31
CA SER A 453 23.37 7.77 10.04
C SER A 453 23.90 8.71 8.95
N ASP A 454 23.14 8.92 7.88
CA ASP A 454 23.57 9.74 6.74
C ASP A 454 23.30 11.24 7.00
N PHE A 455 22.20 11.56 7.69
CA PHE A 455 21.74 12.94 7.93
C PHE A 455 21.89 13.40 9.38
N ASP A 456 22.36 12.54 10.29
CA ASP A 456 22.52 12.81 11.73
C ASP A 456 21.25 13.38 12.41
N LEU A 457 20.07 12.94 11.96
CA LEU A 457 18.81 13.37 12.56
C LEU A 457 18.63 12.71 13.94
N GLN A 458 18.37 13.54 14.95
CA GLN A 458 18.08 13.10 16.33
C GLN A 458 16.60 13.27 16.70
N GLU A 459 15.91 14.15 15.97
CA GLU A 459 14.50 14.47 16.12
C GLU A 459 13.84 14.47 14.74
N LEU A 460 12.54 14.17 14.72
CA LEU A 460 11.74 14.11 13.52
C LEU A 460 10.33 14.60 13.84
N PHE A 461 9.79 15.46 12.98
CA PHE A 461 8.47 16.07 13.12
C PHE A 461 7.71 16.02 11.81
N VAL A 462 6.37 16.07 11.89
CA VAL A 462 5.52 16.22 10.71
C VAL A 462 5.51 17.68 10.28
N VAL A 463 6.08 17.96 9.10
CA VAL A 463 6.26 19.33 8.57
C VAL A 463 5.26 19.70 7.48
N ALA A 464 4.67 18.74 6.79
CA ALA A 464 3.60 18.99 5.83
C ALA A 464 2.61 17.83 5.76
N PHE A 465 1.38 18.16 5.37
CA PHE A 465 0.30 17.20 5.15
C PHE A 465 -0.57 17.67 3.99
N TYR A 466 -0.95 16.73 3.12
CA TYR A 466 -2.00 16.95 2.13
C TYR A 466 -2.62 15.64 1.67
N ARG A 467 -3.78 15.74 1.03
CA ARG A 467 -4.50 14.59 0.48
C ARG A 467 -4.46 14.65 -1.05
N THR A 468 -4.30 13.51 -1.70
CA THR A 468 -4.32 13.40 -3.16
C THR A 468 -5.32 12.35 -3.57
N LYS A 469 -6.21 12.71 -4.48
CA LYS A 469 -7.01 11.78 -5.26
C LYS A 469 -6.28 11.57 -6.59
N ARG A 470 -5.80 10.36 -6.82
CA ARG A 470 -5.05 9.98 -8.02
C ARG A 470 -5.88 9.05 -8.88
N ARG A 471 -5.95 9.32 -10.18
CA ARG A 471 -6.37 8.33 -11.17
C ARG A 471 -5.17 7.87 -11.96
N VAL A 472 -5.01 6.56 -12.07
CA VAL A 472 -3.92 5.92 -12.81
C VAL A 472 -4.50 5.30 -14.06
N PHE A 473 -3.94 5.68 -15.20
CA PHE A 473 -4.32 5.21 -16.51
C PHE A 473 -3.17 4.42 -17.12
N THR A 474 -3.43 3.17 -17.52
CA THR A 474 -2.43 2.36 -18.22
C THR A 474 -2.69 2.43 -19.72
N ARG A 475 -1.77 3.02 -20.49
CA ARG A 475 -1.94 3.20 -21.94
C ARG A 475 -0.83 2.53 -22.71
N SER A 476 -1.17 1.79 -23.76
CA SER A 476 -0.16 1.19 -24.63
C SER A 476 0.55 2.28 -25.43
N VAL A 477 1.85 2.09 -25.65
CA VAL A 477 2.67 3.07 -26.36
C VAL A 477 2.70 2.73 -27.85
N THR A 478 2.48 3.73 -28.68
CA THR A 478 2.65 3.64 -30.13
C THR A 478 3.65 4.69 -30.59
N ALA A 479 4.68 4.27 -31.31
CA ALA A 479 5.60 5.20 -31.94
C ALA A 479 5.03 5.68 -33.27
N VAL A 480 4.85 7.00 -33.43
CA VAL A 480 4.31 7.59 -34.66
C VAL A 480 5.45 8.20 -35.48
N LEU A 481 5.59 7.76 -36.73
CA LEU A 481 6.53 8.38 -37.67
C LEU A 481 5.99 9.76 -38.11
N PRO A 482 6.80 10.84 -38.03
CA PRO A 482 6.41 12.14 -38.56
C PRO A 482 6.07 12.08 -40.05
N SER A 483 4.99 12.79 -40.43
CA SER A 483 4.51 12.83 -41.83
C SER A 483 5.49 13.46 -42.81
N TRP A 484 6.41 14.32 -42.37
CA TRP A 484 7.45 14.91 -43.24
C TRP A 484 8.48 13.87 -43.72
N ILE A 485 8.74 12.81 -42.95
CA ILE A 485 9.62 11.70 -43.36
C ILE A 485 8.95 10.88 -44.48
N LEU A 486 7.64 10.70 -44.40
CA LEU A 486 6.84 10.02 -45.44
C LEU A 486 6.69 10.87 -46.71
N GLN A 487 6.70 12.20 -46.59
CA GLN A 487 6.57 13.11 -47.74
C GLN A 487 7.88 13.32 -48.51
N ASP A 488 9.05 13.29 -47.86
CA ASP A 488 10.34 13.45 -48.55
C ASP A 488 10.68 12.24 -49.43
N ALA A 489 10.28 11.03 -49.01
CA ALA A 489 10.38 9.81 -49.82
C ALA A 489 9.51 9.86 -51.10
N GLY A 490 8.44 10.67 -51.09
CA GLY A 490 7.52 10.83 -52.22
C GLY A 490 7.80 12.03 -53.13
N ARG A 491 8.65 12.98 -52.72
CA ARG A 491 8.88 14.25 -53.47
C ARG A 491 10.21 14.36 -54.19
N ARG A 492 11.14 13.42 -54.04
CA ARG A 492 12.39 13.39 -54.82
C ARG A 492 12.47 12.16 -55.72
N GLN A 493 11.61 12.16 -56.73
CA GLN A 493 11.79 11.31 -57.90
C GLN A 493 11.91 12.20 -59.15
N MET A 494 12.88 13.14 -59.14
CA MET A 494 13.36 13.88 -60.31
C MET A 494 14.49 14.85 -59.92
N SER A 495 15.70 14.32 -59.66
CA SER A 495 16.95 14.95 -60.10
C SER A 495 18.10 13.97 -59.87
N ASP A 496 18.85 13.69 -60.93
CA ASP A 496 20.17 13.07 -60.84
C ASP A 496 21.11 13.99 -60.03
N ASP A 497 22.04 13.37 -59.30
CA ASP A 497 23.13 13.97 -58.49
C ASP A 497 22.77 14.48 -57.08
N ASP A 498 22.67 13.54 -56.13
CA ASP A 498 23.48 13.46 -54.90
C ASP A 498 22.92 12.31 -54.02
N ASP A 499 23.59 11.15 -54.05
CA ASP A 499 23.29 9.98 -53.22
C ASP A 499 23.53 10.30 -51.73
N VAL A 500 22.47 10.70 -51.03
CA VAL A 500 22.41 10.64 -49.57
C VAL A 500 21.31 9.66 -49.19
N ASP A 501 21.70 8.57 -48.52
CA ASP A 501 20.91 7.38 -48.20
C ASP A 501 19.56 7.65 -47.48
N VAL A 502 18.50 7.90 -48.26
CA VAL A 502 17.10 7.98 -47.76
C VAL A 502 16.65 6.64 -47.14
N GLN A 503 17.20 5.52 -47.61
CA GLN A 503 16.93 4.18 -47.09
C GLN A 503 17.49 3.96 -45.68
N GLN A 504 18.59 4.62 -45.32
CA GLN A 504 19.20 4.47 -44.00
C GLN A 504 18.41 5.24 -42.91
N CYS A 505 17.83 6.41 -43.26
CA CYS A 505 16.99 7.18 -42.34
C CYS A 505 15.67 6.48 -41.98
N SER A 506 15.00 5.83 -42.94
CA SER A 506 13.74 5.11 -42.67
C SER A 506 13.97 3.84 -41.84
N ALA A 507 15.04 3.09 -42.12
CA ALA A 507 15.45 1.93 -41.33
C ALA A 507 15.83 2.29 -39.89
N ASN A 508 16.61 3.36 -39.71
CA ASN A 508 16.99 3.85 -38.38
C ASN A 508 15.78 4.32 -37.56
N THR A 509 14.82 5.02 -38.19
CA THR A 509 13.62 5.53 -37.51
C THR A 509 12.66 4.39 -37.13
N ALA A 510 12.49 3.39 -38.00
CA ALA A 510 11.69 2.20 -37.69
C ALA A 510 12.33 1.38 -36.54
N SER A 511 13.65 1.25 -36.54
CA SER A 511 14.40 0.59 -35.46
C SER A 511 14.27 1.34 -34.12
N LEU A 512 14.33 2.67 -34.13
CA LEU A 512 14.10 3.51 -32.94
C LEU A 512 12.67 3.38 -32.42
N SER A 513 11.67 3.42 -33.31
CA SER A 513 10.27 3.20 -32.97
C SER A 513 10.02 1.85 -32.29
N GLN A 514 10.59 0.77 -32.84
CA GLN A 514 10.48 -0.56 -32.24
C GLN A 514 11.21 -0.62 -30.89
N SER A 515 12.41 -0.04 -30.79
CA SER A 515 13.16 0.03 -29.53
C SER A 515 12.40 0.79 -28.43
N ILE A 516 11.62 1.82 -28.76
CA ILE A 516 10.79 2.55 -27.78
C ILE A 516 9.67 1.65 -27.26
N ILE A 517 8.98 0.94 -28.16
CA ILE A 517 7.89 0.02 -27.81
C ILE A 517 8.42 -1.16 -26.98
N ASP A 518 9.58 -1.71 -27.34
CA ASP A 518 10.22 -2.82 -26.63
C ASP A 518 10.70 -2.40 -25.24
N GLN A 519 11.22 -1.17 -25.07
CA GLN A 519 11.66 -0.65 -23.78
C GLN A 519 10.49 -0.26 -22.87
N MET A 520 9.36 0.18 -23.45
CA MET A 520 8.24 0.70 -22.69
C MET A 520 6.92 0.43 -23.42
N PRO A 521 6.35 -0.78 -23.27
CA PRO A 521 5.11 -1.14 -23.96
C PRO A 521 3.89 -0.41 -23.40
N PHE A 522 3.97 0.10 -22.16
CA PHE A 522 2.89 0.81 -21.48
C PHE A 522 3.39 2.05 -20.74
N LEU A 523 2.52 3.05 -20.68
CA LEU A 523 2.65 4.23 -19.83
C LEU A 523 1.65 4.18 -18.68
N HIS A 524 2.16 4.47 -17.48
CA HIS A 524 1.33 4.77 -16.31
C HIS A 524 1.21 6.28 -16.17
N ILE A 525 0.04 6.79 -16.54
CA ILE A 525 -0.28 8.21 -16.50
C ILE A 525 -1.08 8.46 -15.23
N HIS A 526 -0.59 9.36 -14.38
CA HIS A 526 -1.23 9.77 -13.15
C HIS A 526 -1.91 11.11 -13.36
N LEU A 527 -3.18 11.19 -13.05
CA LEU A 527 -3.92 12.44 -12.96
C LEU A 527 -4.27 12.68 -11.49
N ASP A 528 -3.68 13.73 -10.91
CA ASP A 528 -3.71 14.02 -9.49
C ASP A 528 -4.56 15.27 -9.20
N LEU A 529 -5.49 15.12 -8.28
CA LEU A 529 -6.14 16.21 -7.57
C LEU A 529 -5.58 16.25 -6.15
N THR A 530 -4.73 17.23 -5.86
CA THR A 530 -4.12 17.43 -4.54
C THR A 530 -4.88 18.51 -3.78
N LEU A 531 -5.25 18.23 -2.54
CA LEU A 531 -5.93 19.14 -1.62
C LEU A 531 -5.00 19.47 -0.46
N HIS A 532 -4.53 20.71 -0.42
CA HIS A 532 -3.80 21.27 0.71
C HIS A 532 -4.81 21.90 1.68
N ASP A 533 -4.96 21.31 2.87
CA ASP A 533 -5.82 21.83 3.92
C ASP A 533 -4.96 22.47 5.01
N PHE A 534 -5.22 23.75 5.29
CA PHE A 534 -4.51 24.52 6.31
C PHE A 534 -5.45 24.92 7.46
N SER A 535 -6.54 24.18 7.68
CA SER A 535 -7.41 24.40 8.83
C SER A 535 -6.74 24.07 10.17
N MET A 536 -5.72 23.21 10.16
CA MET A 536 -4.87 22.93 11.33
C MET A 536 -3.41 22.66 10.92
N PRO A 537 -2.45 22.71 11.87
CA PRO A 537 -1.06 22.34 11.60
C PRO A 537 -0.89 20.85 11.21
N PRO A 538 0.12 20.49 10.39
CA PRO A 538 0.38 19.12 9.95
C PRO A 538 0.41 18.05 11.05
N HIS A 539 1.04 18.35 12.20
CA HIS A 539 1.14 17.41 13.32
C HIS A 539 -0.23 17.08 13.96
N HIS A 540 -1.23 17.96 13.84
CA HIS A 540 -2.58 17.65 14.33
C HIS A 540 -3.27 16.61 13.45
N TYR A 541 -3.13 16.71 12.12
CA TYR A 541 -3.64 15.68 11.20
C TYR A 541 -3.00 14.32 11.49
N ALA A 542 -1.69 14.30 11.71
CA ALA A 542 -0.95 13.09 12.06
C ALA A 542 -1.41 12.48 13.40
N ALA A 543 -1.61 13.31 14.43
CA ALA A 543 -2.12 12.84 15.72
C ALA A 543 -3.53 12.22 15.59
N ILE A 544 -4.43 12.86 14.85
CA ILE A 544 -5.78 12.33 14.60
C ILE A 544 -5.70 11.01 13.82
N ALA A 545 -4.85 10.94 12.80
CA ALA A 545 -4.63 9.72 12.03
C ALA A 545 -4.07 8.59 12.91
N ALA A 546 -3.11 8.87 13.78
CA ALA A 546 -2.52 7.87 14.66
C ALA A 546 -3.52 7.27 15.66
N GLU A 547 -4.46 8.07 16.16
CA GLU A 547 -5.54 7.61 17.04
C GLU A 547 -6.70 6.93 16.30
N SER A 548 -6.75 7.07 14.97
CA SER A 548 -7.79 6.46 14.15
C SER A 548 -7.63 4.93 14.05
N PRO A 549 -8.74 4.15 14.08
CA PRO A 549 -8.76 2.72 13.82
C PRO A 549 -8.03 2.29 12.55
N SER A 550 -8.08 3.10 11.49
CA SER A 550 -7.45 2.84 10.18
C SER A 550 -6.04 3.41 10.04
N CYS A 551 -5.53 4.13 11.05
CA CYS A 551 -4.31 4.93 10.94
C CYS A 551 -4.39 5.98 9.80
N THR A 552 -5.57 6.60 9.63
CA THR A 552 -5.82 7.64 8.61
C THR A 552 -6.66 8.77 9.18
N TYR A 553 -6.46 9.98 8.66
CA TYR A 553 -7.14 11.20 9.13
C TYR A 553 -8.62 11.23 8.71
N GLY A 554 -8.93 10.85 7.46
CA GLY A 554 -10.26 11.03 6.90
C GLY A 554 -10.84 9.80 6.21
N THR A 555 -12.16 9.79 6.04
CA THR A 555 -12.82 8.87 5.10
C THR A 555 -12.69 9.40 3.67
N VAL A 556 -12.80 8.50 2.69
CA VAL A 556 -12.80 8.84 1.26
C VAL A 556 -13.93 9.85 0.92
N ALA A 557 -15.07 9.76 1.64
CA ALA A 557 -16.19 10.68 1.50
C ALA A 557 -15.88 12.11 1.96
N ALA A 558 -14.83 12.32 2.77
CA ALA A 558 -14.41 13.61 3.29
C ALA A 558 -13.43 14.36 2.35
N PHE A 559 -13.27 13.93 1.10
CA PHE A 559 -12.50 14.65 0.08
C PHE A 559 -13.31 15.85 -0.47
N SER A 560 -13.67 16.78 0.42
CA SER A 560 -14.36 18.03 0.10
C SER A 560 -13.45 19.23 0.36
N SER A 561 -13.56 20.24 -0.50
CA SER A 561 -12.89 21.52 -0.28
C SER A 561 -13.52 22.23 0.91
N THR A 562 -12.67 22.78 1.77
CA THR A 562 -13.05 23.69 2.84
C THR A 562 -12.71 25.13 2.43
N LYS A 563 -13.20 26.13 3.15
CA LYS A 563 -12.79 27.54 2.95
C LYS A 563 -11.26 27.71 3.05
N HIS A 564 -10.59 26.81 3.76
CA HIS A 564 -9.17 26.87 4.04
C HIS A 564 -8.33 25.95 3.16
N SER A 565 -8.93 25.28 2.18
CA SER A 565 -8.24 24.34 1.32
C SER A 565 -7.90 24.93 -0.05
N VAL A 566 -6.74 24.58 -0.58
CA VAL A 566 -6.30 24.90 -1.93
C VAL A 566 -6.20 23.60 -2.73
N SER A 567 -6.84 23.58 -3.90
CA SER A 567 -6.78 22.45 -4.83
C SER A 567 -5.72 22.69 -5.90
N LEU A 568 -4.86 21.70 -6.13
CA LEU A 568 -3.90 21.66 -7.23
C LEU A 568 -4.21 20.48 -8.14
N TYR A 569 -4.03 20.69 -9.44
CA TYR A 569 -4.34 19.74 -10.49
C TYR A 569 -3.07 19.43 -11.26
N GLU A 570 -2.70 18.17 -11.36
CA GLU A 570 -1.41 17.76 -11.90
C GLU A 570 -1.58 16.51 -12.75
N VAL A 571 -0.76 16.40 -13.79
CA VAL A 571 -0.65 15.20 -14.62
C VAL A 571 0.81 14.79 -14.69
N GLY A 572 1.08 13.50 -14.52
CA GLY A 572 2.45 13.01 -14.53
C GLY A 572 2.59 11.60 -15.05
N VAL A 573 3.82 11.25 -15.42
CA VAL A 573 4.23 9.94 -15.91
C VAL A 573 5.54 9.58 -15.24
N THR A 574 5.67 8.39 -14.66
CA THR A 574 6.87 7.96 -13.93
C THR A 574 7.46 6.69 -14.53
N GLY A 575 8.72 6.38 -14.19
CA GLY A 575 9.42 5.18 -14.66
C GLY A 575 10.03 5.33 -16.05
N LEU A 576 10.38 6.55 -16.45
CA LEU A 576 10.83 6.88 -17.81
C LEU A 576 12.35 6.92 -17.88
N THR A 577 13.01 6.24 -18.82
CA THR A 577 14.44 6.50 -19.05
C THR A 577 14.67 7.97 -19.48
N PRO A 578 15.86 8.56 -19.26
CA PRO A 578 16.10 9.98 -19.58
C PRO A 578 15.78 10.36 -21.04
N HIS A 579 16.01 9.45 -21.99
CA HIS A 579 15.65 9.67 -23.39
C HIS A 579 14.13 9.70 -23.62
N LEU A 580 13.38 8.82 -22.94
CA LEU A 580 11.92 8.75 -23.04
C LEU A 580 11.23 9.93 -22.35
N GLN A 581 11.85 10.51 -21.31
CA GLN A 581 11.31 11.66 -20.59
C GLN A 581 11.01 12.83 -21.54
N GLU A 582 11.94 13.17 -22.43
CA GLU A 582 11.77 14.28 -23.37
C GLU A 582 10.67 14.01 -24.40
N LEU A 583 10.60 12.77 -24.91
CA LEU A 583 9.59 12.35 -25.88
C LEU A 583 8.17 12.39 -25.28
N VAL A 584 8.01 11.83 -24.08
CA VAL A 584 6.73 11.83 -23.35
C VAL A 584 6.33 13.25 -22.99
N ARG A 585 7.29 14.10 -22.59
CA ARG A 585 7.03 15.51 -22.29
C ARG A 585 6.50 16.26 -23.51
N HIS A 586 7.13 16.08 -24.67
CA HIS A 586 6.66 16.71 -25.91
C HIS A 586 5.25 16.22 -26.29
N TRP A 587 4.99 14.91 -26.21
CA TRP A 587 3.68 14.34 -26.46
C TRP A 587 2.59 14.91 -25.53
N LEU A 588 2.85 14.92 -24.22
CA LEU A 588 1.89 15.38 -23.23
C LEU A 588 1.59 16.87 -23.38
N THR A 589 2.61 17.71 -23.54
CA THR A 589 2.45 19.16 -23.72
C THR A 589 1.73 19.52 -25.02
N SER A 590 2.02 18.83 -26.13
CA SER A 590 1.32 19.01 -27.41
C SER A 590 -0.15 18.63 -27.29
N THR A 591 -0.44 17.55 -26.57
CA THR A 591 -1.81 17.10 -26.31
C THR A 591 -2.59 18.10 -25.47
N MET A 592 -1.99 18.60 -24.39
CA MET A 592 -2.63 19.61 -23.53
C MET A 592 -2.98 20.88 -24.31
N ASN A 593 -2.09 21.34 -25.20
CA ASN A 593 -2.34 22.49 -26.07
C ASN A 593 -3.51 22.24 -27.05
N ASN A 594 -3.59 21.03 -27.62
CA ASN A 594 -4.67 20.66 -28.54
C ASN A 594 -6.03 20.56 -27.84
N LEU A 595 -6.05 20.14 -26.57
CA LEU A 595 -7.24 20.13 -25.73
C LEU A 595 -7.66 21.55 -25.27
N GLY A 596 -6.85 22.57 -25.55
CA GLY A 596 -7.09 23.93 -25.06
C GLY A 596 -6.94 24.08 -23.54
N VAL A 597 -6.26 23.15 -22.90
CA VAL A 597 -6.02 23.15 -21.44
C VAL A 597 -4.85 24.07 -21.15
N GLU A 598 -5.03 25.01 -20.22
CA GLU A 598 -3.93 25.83 -19.72
C GLU A 598 -3.08 25.01 -18.74
N TRP A 599 -1.76 24.98 -18.94
CA TRP A 599 -0.83 24.23 -18.13
C TRP A 599 0.51 24.95 -17.96
N LYS A 600 1.27 24.54 -16.94
CA LYS A 600 2.64 24.99 -16.66
C LYS A 600 3.54 23.79 -16.40
N PRO A 601 4.83 23.84 -16.78
CA PRO A 601 5.77 22.82 -16.35
C PRO A 601 5.86 22.80 -14.81
N GLY A 602 5.92 21.60 -14.23
CA GLY A 602 6.24 21.48 -12.81
C GLY A 602 7.65 22.00 -12.55
N ASN A 603 7.81 22.88 -11.56
CA ASN A 603 9.11 23.42 -11.14
C ASN A 603 9.37 23.27 -9.63
N LEU A 604 8.40 22.70 -8.91
CA LEU A 604 8.44 22.49 -7.47
C LEU A 604 7.87 21.11 -7.18
N THR A 605 8.46 20.43 -6.21
CA THR A 605 7.88 19.25 -5.59
C THR A 605 6.59 19.61 -4.85
N LYS A 606 5.70 18.63 -4.61
CA LYS A 606 4.44 18.88 -3.90
C LYS A 606 4.64 19.43 -2.47
N VAL A 607 5.73 19.03 -1.80
CA VAL A 607 6.05 19.58 -0.47
C VAL A 607 6.52 21.04 -0.56
N GLU A 608 7.33 21.39 -1.56
CA GLU A 608 7.71 22.78 -1.79
C GLU A 608 6.52 23.65 -2.17
N GLN A 609 5.60 23.14 -2.99
CA GLN A 609 4.33 23.81 -3.31
C GLN A 609 3.52 24.08 -2.03
N TYR A 610 3.39 23.09 -1.15
CA TYR A 610 2.72 23.27 0.15
C TYR A 610 3.36 24.37 0.99
N LEU A 611 4.69 24.39 1.08
CA LEU A 611 5.44 25.35 1.89
C LEU A 611 5.33 26.78 1.33
N VAL A 612 5.36 26.93 0.00
CA VAL A 612 5.11 28.23 -0.65
C VAL A 612 3.72 28.74 -0.32
N LEU A 613 2.69 27.88 -0.46
CA LEU A 613 1.31 28.24 -0.14
C LEU A 613 1.12 28.60 1.34
N LEU A 614 1.79 27.88 2.25
CA LEU A 614 1.79 28.15 3.67
C LEU A 614 2.36 29.55 3.98
N LEU A 615 3.51 29.90 3.37
CA LEU A 615 4.18 31.19 3.55
C LEU A 615 3.39 32.35 2.94
N GLU A 616 2.75 32.16 1.78
CA GLU A 616 1.86 33.15 1.17
C GLU A 616 0.69 33.48 2.11
N ARG A 617 0.10 32.46 2.72
CA ARG A 617 -1.01 32.64 3.64
C ARG A 617 -0.63 33.35 4.93
N GLN A 618 0.51 32.98 5.53
CA GLN A 618 1.02 33.66 6.73
C GLN A 618 1.28 35.15 6.47
N ARG A 619 1.73 35.52 5.27
CA ARG A 619 1.90 36.93 4.87
C ARG A 619 0.56 37.67 4.74
N HIS A 620 -0.46 37.02 4.18
CA HIS A 620 -1.81 37.59 4.11
C HIS A 620 -2.41 37.82 5.50
N ASP A 621 -2.30 36.84 6.40
CA ASP A 621 -2.84 36.94 7.76
C ASP A 621 -2.10 38.02 8.60
N GLN A 622 -0.81 38.25 8.37
CA GLN A 622 -0.06 39.34 9.03
C GLN A 622 -0.35 40.73 8.43
N GLY A 623 -0.66 40.83 7.13
CA GLY A 623 -1.00 42.08 6.46
C GLY A 623 -2.35 42.65 6.90
N ASP A 624 -3.34 41.79 7.17
CA ASP A 624 -4.67 42.20 7.64
C ASP A 624 -4.65 42.71 9.10
N VAL A 625 -3.71 42.27 9.93
CA VAL A 625 -3.56 42.76 11.31
C VAL A 625 -3.02 44.20 11.34
N THR A 626 -2.14 44.57 10.40
CA THR A 626 -1.58 45.93 10.33
C THR A 626 -2.54 47.00 9.79
N GLN A 627 -3.67 46.61 9.17
CA GLN A 627 -4.68 47.58 8.69
C GLN A 627 -5.75 47.92 9.73
N HIS A 628 -5.83 47.18 10.84
CA HIS A 628 -6.82 47.46 11.90
C HIS A 628 -6.33 48.37 13.04
N ASP A 629 -5.03 48.70 13.10
CA ASP A 629 -4.48 49.65 14.07
C ASP A 629 -4.42 51.11 13.56
N HIS A 630 -4.96 51.37 12.37
CA HIS A 630 -5.13 52.72 11.81
C HIS A 630 -6.56 52.95 11.32
N ASN A 631 -7.52 52.94 12.25
CA ASN A 631 -8.77 53.69 12.12
C ASN A 631 -9.28 54.16 13.48
#